data_AF-A0A386RGE8-F1
#
_entry.id   AF-A0A386RGE8-F1
#
_cell.length_a   1.000
_cell.length_b   1.000
_cell.length_c   1.000
_cell.angle_alpha   90.00
_cell.angle_beta   90.00
_cell.angle_gamma   90.00
#
_symmetry.space_group_name_H-M   'P 1'
#
loop_
_entity.id
_entity.type
_entity.pdbx_description
1 polymer ?
#
loop_
_entity_poly.entity_id
_entity_poly.type
_entity_poly.pdbx_seq_one_letter_code
_entity_poly.pdbx_strand_id
1 'polypeptide(L)'
;MINIGNNVKIADGVRILTHDFSLSVIANTYDEIIGSVRKVTIGNNVFIGMNATILAGTVIEDNVIIGAGAVVSGKCKNNSVYAGNPAKKIESIDELYKKRKNKEIENAKELARTYYIKTGKIPTSDVLREYSMLFLDKSQKIPGNLRKIMIAAGALENIQENISKKNIPFKDINDFIEHCNLK
;
A
#
# COMPACT_ATOMS: atom_id res chain seq x y z
N MET A 1 -12.77 11.90 -18.20
CA MET A 1 -11.74 12.84 -17.68
C MET A 1 -10.80 12.25 -16.64
N ILE A 2 -11.07 11.06 -16.10
CA ILE A 2 -10.13 10.36 -15.22
C ILE A 2 -9.52 9.22 -16.03
N ASN A 3 -8.21 9.05 -15.94
CA ASN A 3 -7.50 7.89 -16.48
C ASN A 3 -6.85 7.13 -15.34
N ILE A 4 -7.07 5.82 -15.26
CA ILE A 4 -6.53 4.93 -14.21
C ILE A 4 -5.81 3.79 -14.91
N GLY A 5 -4.53 3.61 -14.58
CA GLY A 5 -3.72 2.51 -15.08
C GLY A 5 -4.03 1.17 -14.43
N ASN A 6 -3.13 0.21 -14.62
CA ASN A 6 -3.29 -1.15 -14.14
C ASN A 6 -2.84 -1.29 -12.67
N ASN A 7 -3.43 -2.25 -11.96
CA ASN A 7 -3.03 -2.62 -10.61
C ASN A 7 -3.12 -1.48 -9.56
N VAL A 8 -4.14 -0.62 -9.70
CA VAL A 8 -4.40 0.50 -8.78
C VAL A 8 -5.33 0.06 -7.66
N LYS A 9 -4.97 0.37 -6.41
CA LYS A 9 -5.80 0.12 -5.23
C LYS A 9 -6.28 1.45 -4.69
N ILE A 10 -7.60 1.60 -4.63
CA ILE A 10 -8.26 2.79 -4.09
C ILE A 10 -8.95 2.35 -2.81
N ALA A 11 -8.44 2.82 -1.67
CA ALA A 11 -9.02 2.52 -0.37
C ALA A 11 -10.33 3.29 -0.16
N ASP A 12 -11.00 2.97 0.94
CA ASP A 12 -12.28 3.56 1.29
C ASP A 12 -12.24 5.09 1.46
N GLY A 13 -13.34 5.77 1.12
CA GLY A 13 -13.49 7.22 1.27
C GLY A 13 -12.64 8.11 0.36
N VAL A 14 -11.93 7.55 -0.63
CA VAL A 14 -11.13 8.34 -1.58
C VAL A 14 -12.03 9.17 -2.51
N ARG A 15 -11.67 10.44 -2.68
CA ARG A 15 -12.35 11.38 -3.60
C ARG A 15 -11.42 11.77 -4.73
N ILE A 16 -11.88 11.64 -5.98
CA ILE A 16 -11.14 12.06 -7.17
C ILE A 16 -11.95 13.15 -7.87
N LEU A 17 -11.40 14.36 -7.90
CA LEU A 17 -12.07 15.56 -8.41
C LEU A 17 -11.45 15.98 -9.74
N THR A 18 -12.29 16.29 -10.72
CA THR A 18 -11.88 16.85 -12.02
C THR A 18 -12.17 18.34 -12.15
N HIS A 19 -12.85 18.92 -11.16
CA HIS A 19 -13.23 20.33 -11.07
C HIS A 19 -13.59 20.67 -9.61
N ASP A 20 -13.75 21.95 -9.33
CA ASP A 20 -14.34 22.51 -8.11
C ASP A 20 -15.21 23.73 -8.45
N PHE A 21 -15.80 24.38 -7.44
CA PHE A 21 -16.64 25.58 -7.60
C PHE A 21 -15.97 26.86 -7.12
N SER A 22 -14.63 26.87 -7.01
CA SER A 22 -13.87 28.09 -6.66
C SER A 22 -14.05 29.20 -7.70
N LEU A 23 -14.45 28.86 -8.93
CA LEU A 23 -14.85 29.81 -9.97
C LEU A 23 -15.92 30.80 -9.50
N SER A 24 -16.77 30.45 -8.51
CA SER A 24 -17.77 31.37 -7.97
C SER A 24 -17.16 32.62 -7.33
N VAL A 25 -15.99 32.50 -6.71
CA VAL A 25 -15.25 33.64 -6.15
C VAL A 25 -14.62 34.45 -7.28
N ILE A 26 -14.00 33.78 -8.26
CA ILE A 26 -13.38 34.42 -9.43
C ILE A 26 -14.42 35.21 -10.23
N ALA A 27 -15.60 34.62 -10.46
CA ALA A 27 -16.70 35.23 -11.18
C ALA A 27 -17.14 36.56 -10.57
N ASN A 28 -17.30 36.62 -9.25
CA ASN A 28 -17.68 37.87 -8.57
C ASN A 28 -16.51 38.85 -8.43
N THR A 29 -15.26 38.40 -8.56
CA THR A 29 -14.08 39.28 -8.46
C THR A 29 -13.75 39.95 -9.78
N TYR A 30 -14.02 39.27 -10.90
CA TYR A 30 -13.59 39.67 -12.23
C TYR A 30 -14.74 39.80 -13.24
N ASP A 31 -15.99 39.66 -12.81
CA ASP A 31 -17.19 39.69 -13.65
C ASP A 31 -17.15 38.71 -14.84
N GLU A 32 -16.38 37.62 -14.71
CA GLU A 32 -16.13 36.63 -15.77
C GLU A 32 -16.15 35.18 -15.24
N ILE A 33 -16.80 34.28 -15.98
CA ILE A 33 -16.77 32.84 -15.70
C ILE A 33 -15.52 32.20 -16.34
N ILE A 34 -14.58 31.78 -15.49
CA ILE A 34 -13.39 31.04 -15.91
C ILE A 34 -13.47 29.58 -15.42
N GLY A 35 -13.64 28.64 -16.36
CA GLY A 35 -13.72 27.21 -16.06
C GLY A 35 -12.37 26.59 -15.66
N SER A 36 -12.39 25.60 -14.78
CA SER A 36 -11.17 24.93 -14.27
C SER A 36 -11.27 23.41 -14.24
N VAL A 37 -11.80 22.85 -15.30
CA VAL A 37 -12.00 21.41 -15.47
C VAL A 37 -10.70 20.79 -16.00
N ARG A 38 -10.06 19.89 -15.22
CA ARG A 38 -8.75 19.30 -15.57
C ARG A 38 -8.72 17.77 -15.42
N LYS A 39 -8.07 17.10 -16.38
CA LYS A 39 -7.89 15.64 -16.40
C LYS A 39 -7.09 15.18 -15.18
N VAL A 40 -7.52 14.10 -14.54
CA VAL A 40 -6.71 13.38 -13.53
C VAL A 40 -6.14 12.12 -14.17
N THR A 41 -4.85 11.86 -13.96
CA THR A 41 -4.17 10.67 -14.46
C THR A 41 -3.53 9.92 -13.30
N ILE A 42 -3.84 8.64 -13.19
CA ILE A 42 -3.25 7.72 -12.22
C ILE A 42 -2.56 6.62 -13.04
N GLY A 43 -1.26 6.43 -12.79
CA GLY A 43 -0.44 5.43 -13.46
C GLY A 43 -0.72 4.00 -12.99
N ASN A 44 0.28 3.15 -13.14
CA ASN A 44 0.24 1.74 -12.81
C ASN A 44 0.80 1.48 -11.42
N ASN A 45 0.32 0.42 -10.76
CA ASN A 45 0.79 0.00 -9.44
C ASN A 45 0.76 1.14 -8.41
N VAL A 46 -0.40 1.79 -8.27
CA VAL A 46 -0.63 2.89 -7.33
C VAL A 46 -1.49 2.41 -6.17
N PHE A 47 -1.16 2.83 -4.96
CA PHE A 47 -2.03 2.69 -3.79
C PHE A 47 -2.49 4.08 -3.33
N ILE A 48 -3.80 4.27 -3.20
CA ILE A 48 -4.39 5.48 -2.66
C ILE A 48 -5.01 5.17 -1.30
N GLY A 49 -4.41 5.71 -0.24
CA GLY A 49 -4.81 5.49 1.13
C GLY A 49 -6.19 6.08 1.47
N MET A 50 -6.78 5.53 2.53
CA MET A 50 -8.14 5.84 2.97
C MET A 50 -8.34 7.35 3.13
N ASN A 51 -9.50 7.85 2.71
CA ASN A 51 -9.91 9.26 2.81
C ASN A 51 -9.01 10.28 2.08
N ALA A 52 -8.10 9.86 1.21
CA ALA A 52 -7.33 10.78 0.38
C ALA A 52 -8.21 11.53 -0.64
N THR A 53 -7.84 12.76 -0.98
CA THR A 53 -8.50 13.60 -1.99
C THR A 53 -7.53 13.92 -3.10
N ILE A 54 -7.86 13.55 -4.34
CA ILE A 54 -7.07 13.80 -5.55
C ILE A 54 -7.70 14.97 -6.29
N LEU A 55 -6.98 16.09 -6.40
CA LEU A 55 -7.49 17.33 -6.98
C LEU A 55 -7.37 17.38 -8.52
N ALA A 56 -8.16 18.26 -9.13
CA ALA A 56 -8.21 18.43 -10.57
C ALA A 56 -6.84 18.72 -11.18
N GLY A 57 -6.49 18.02 -12.27
CA GLY A 57 -5.20 18.16 -12.95
C GLY A 57 -4.06 17.35 -12.34
N THR A 58 -4.34 16.55 -11.31
CA THR A 58 -3.30 15.73 -10.67
C THR A 58 -2.82 14.62 -11.60
N VAL A 59 -1.51 14.42 -11.64
CA VAL A 59 -0.84 13.31 -12.32
C VAL A 59 -0.08 12.50 -11.29
N ILE A 60 -0.53 11.28 -11.04
CA ILE A 60 0.16 10.28 -10.24
C ILE A 60 0.84 9.33 -11.21
N GLU A 61 2.17 9.30 -11.21
CA GLU A 61 2.92 8.35 -12.04
C GLU A 61 2.91 6.92 -11.43
N ASP A 62 3.69 6.01 -11.99
CA ASP A 62 3.74 4.60 -11.62
C ASP A 62 4.45 4.36 -10.28
N ASN A 63 4.09 3.27 -9.60
CA ASN A 63 4.70 2.84 -8.33
C ASN A 63 4.62 3.94 -7.25
N VAL A 64 3.45 4.55 -7.08
CA VAL A 64 3.21 5.61 -6.10
C VAL A 64 2.30 5.14 -4.97
N ILE A 65 2.66 5.48 -3.75
CA ILE A 65 1.81 5.32 -2.58
C ILE A 65 1.35 6.71 -2.13
N ILE A 66 0.04 6.92 -2.04
CA ILE A 66 -0.57 8.08 -1.41
C ILE A 66 -1.03 7.65 -0.01
N GLY A 67 -0.54 8.36 1.02
CA GLY A 67 -0.91 8.13 2.41
C GLY A 67 -2.39 8.42 2.69
N ALA A 68 -2.91 7.84 3.77
CA ALA A 68 -4.27 8.11 4.21
C ALA A 68 -4.48 9.61 4.53
N GLY A 69 -5.66 10.13 4.20
CA GLY A 69 -6.05 11.52 4.45
C GLY A 69 -5.29 12.58 3.63
N ALA A 70 -4.46 12.18 2.66
CA ALA A 70 -3.67 13.12 1.88
C ALA A 70 -4.54 13.96 0.93
N VAL A 71 -4.19 15.23 0.72
CA VAL A 71 -4.78 16.10 -0.33
C VAL A 71 -3.73 16.30 -1.41
N VAL A 72 -3.95 15.66 -2.56
CA VAL A 72 -2.96 15.55 -3.63
C VAL A 72 -3.29 16.54 -4.74
N SER A 73 -2.30 17.35 -5.09
CA SER A 73 -2.34 18.30 -6.21
C SER A 73 -1.06 18.24 -7.02
N GLY A 74 -1.14 18.50 -8.32
CA GLY A 74 0.04 18.59 -9.18
C GLY A 74 0.58 17.20 -9.57
N LYS A 75 1.90 17.01 -9.53
CA LYS A 75 2.55 15.80 -10.05
C LYS A 75 3.22 14.98 -8.95
N CYS A 76 2.77 13.75 -8.75
CA CYS A 76 3.45 12.74 -7.92
C CYS A 76 4.37 11.89 -8.79
N LYS A 77 5.68 12.08 -8.64
CA LYS A 77 6.72 11.34 -9.38
C LYS A 77 6.76 9.85 -9.04
N ASN A 78 7.20 9.05 -10.01
CA ASN A 78 7.40 7.61 -9.93
C ASN A 78 8.15 7.15 -8.66
N ASN A 79 7.91 5.90 -8.25
CA ASN A 79 8.68 5.20 -7.20
C ASN A 79 8.77 5.98 -5.87
N SER A 80 7.68 6.63 -5.48
CA SER A 80 7.68 7.54 -4.33
C SER A 80 6.42 7.39 -3.46
N VAL A 81 6.55 7.79 -2.20
CA VAL A 81 5.47 7.88 -1.23
C VAL A 81 5.14 9.35 -1.00
N TYR A 82 3.86 9.72 -1.10
CA TYR A 82 3.36 11.06 -0.81
C TYR A 82 2.33 11.00 0.32
N ALA A 83 2.35 11.98 1.23
CA ALA A 83 1.34 12.12 2.28
C ALA A 83 1.20 13.57 2.74
N GLY A 84 0.14 13.87 3.48
CA GLY A 84 -0.14 15.20 4.04
C GLY A 84 -1.15 16.03 3.25
N ASN A 85 -1.45 17.22 3.75
CA ASN A 85 -2.31 18.21 3.12
C ASN A 85 -1.62 19.60 3.18
N PRO A 86 -1.06 20.11 2.07
CA PRO A 86 -0.95 19.44 0.77
C PRO A 86 0.02 18.25 0.82
N ALA A 87 -0.20 17.26 -0.03
CA ALA A 87 0.63 16.07 -0.09
C ALA A 87 2.05 16.41 -0.57
N LYS A 88 3.06 15.96 0.18
CA LYS A 88 4.48 16.12 -0.16
C LYS A 88 5.15 14.76 -0.26
N LYS A 89 6.21 14.66 -1.06
CA LYS A 89 7.03 13.44 -1.10
C LYS A 89 7.66 13.21 0.27
N ILE A 90 7.48 12.02 0.82
CA ILE A 90 7.99 11.63 2.14
C ILE A 90 9.26 10.80 2.00
N GLU A 91 9.21 9.75 1.17
CA GLU A 91 10.31 8.83 0.91
C GLU A 91 10.11 8.16 -0.47
N SER A 92 11.11 7.42 -0.93
CA SER A 92 11.01 6.53 -2.09
C SER A 92 10.43 5.17 -1.71
N ILE A 93 9.96 4.41 -2.70
CA ILE A 93 9.50 3.02 -2.49
C ILE A 93 10.64 2.13 -1.99
N ASP A 94 11.88 2.35 -2.45
CA ASP A 94 13.06 1.58 -2.02
C ASP A 94 13.40 1.84 -0.54
N GLU A 95 13.37 3.11 -0.10
CA GLU A 95 13.56 3.47 1.31
C GLU A 95 12.47 2.84 2.19
N LEU A 96 11.19 2.93 1.76
CA LEU A 96 10.09 2.29 2.47
C LEU A 96 10.27 0.77 2.56
N TYR A 97 10.68 0.14 1.45
CA TYR A 97 10.95 -1.29 1.40
C TYR A 97 12.05 -1.69 2.38
N LYS A 98 13.21 -1.02 2.35
CA LYS A 98 14.32 -1.27 3.28
C LYS A 98 13.90 -1.08 4.72
N LYS A 99 13.17 0.01 5.04
CA LYS A 99 12.65 0.27 6.39
C LYS A 99 11.74 -0.85 6.88
N ARG A 100 10.81 -1.32 6.04
CA ARG A 100 9.90 -2.42 6.39
C ARG A 100 10.62 -3.76 6.50
N LYS A 101 11.56 -4.04 5.59
CA LYS A 101 12.33 -5.29 5.57
C LYS A 101 13.21 -5.43 6.81
N ASN A 102 13.87 -4.35 7.24
CA ASN A 102 14.72 -4.36 8.42
C ASN A 102 13.95 -4.63 9.73
N LYS A 103 12.66 -4.28 9.78
CA LYS A 103 11.78 -4.49 10.94
C LYS A 103 10.88 -5.71 10.81
N GLU A 104 10.94 -6.45 9.70
CA GLU A 104 9.94 -7.47 9.37
C GLU A 104 9.89 -8.59 10.43
N ILE A 105 11.05 -9.15 10.80
CA ILE A 105 11.15 -10.23 11.80
C ILE A 105 10.76 -9.71 13.19
N GLU A 106 11.19 -8.50 13.55
CA GLU A 106 10.85 -7.87 14.83
C GLU A 106 9.34 -7.69 14.98
N ASN A 107 8.68 -7.09 13.98
CA ASN A 107 7.23 -6.88 13.98
C ASN A 107 6.47 -8.21 13.97
N ALA A 108 6.96 -9.22 13.24
CA ALA A 108 6.36 -10.56 13.24
C ALA A 108 6.40 -11.18 14.64
N LYS A 109 7.53 -11.06 15.35
CA LYS A 109 7.67 -11.54 16.75
C LYS A 109 6.74 -10.78 17.68
N GLU A 110 6.64 -9.46 17.53
CA GLU A 110 5.76 -8.62 18.33
C GLU A 110 4.30 -9.04 18.18
N LEU A 111 3.84 -9.28 16.94
CA LEU A 111 2.51 -9.81 16.68
C LEU A 111 2.29 -11.17 17.34
N ALA A 112 3.24 -12.10 17.16
CA ALA A 112 3.15 -13.45 17.73
C ALA A 112 3.05 -13.43 19.25
N ARG A 113 3.91 -12.65 19.91
CA ARG A 113 3.93 -12.47 21.38
C ARG A 113 2.66 -11.80 21.89
N THR A 114 2.23 -10.72 21.24
CA THR A 114 1.02 -10.00 21.64
C THR A 114 -0.21 -10.88 21.52
N TYR A 115 -0.31 -11.69 20.47
CA TYR A 115 -1.38 -12.68 20.31
C TYR A 115 -1.36 -13.73 21.43
N TYR A 116 -0.19 -14.31 21.72
CA TYR A 116 -0.05 -15.29 22.78
C TYR A 116 -0.42 -14.72 24.15
N ILE A 117 0.11 -13.55 24.52
CA ILE A 117 -0.18 -12.88 25.79
C ILE A 117 -1.68 -12.60 25.96
N LYS A 118 -2.38 -12.19 24.89
CA LYS A 118 -3.80 -11.84 24.95
C LYS A 118 -4.74 -13.05 24.94
N THR A 119 -4.32 -14.18 24.36
CA THR A 119 -5.23 -15.30 24.07
C THR A 119 -4.85 -16.61 24.76
N GLY A 120 -3.60 -16.73 25.24
CA GLY A 120 -3.00 -17.98 25.71
C GLY A 120 -2.76 -19.02 24.62
N LYS A 121 -2.93 -18.67 23.34
CA LYS A 121 -2.82 -19.60 22.20
C LYS A 121 -1.61 -19.27 21.34
N ILE A 122 -0.95 -20.31 20.82
CA ILE A 122 0.08 -20.15 19.80
C ILE A 122 -0.57 -19.61 18.51
N PRO A 123 -0.01 -18.56 17.88
CA PRO A 123 -0.58 -17.96 16.68
C PRO A 123 -0.51 -18.93 15.50
N THR A 124 -1.62 -19.04 14.77
CA THR A 124 -1.70 -19.85 13.55
C THR A 124 -1.16 -19.08 12.34
N SER A 125 -1.04 -19.77 11.21
CA SER A 125 -0.69 -19.15 9.92
C SER A 125 -1.68 -18.07 9.47
N ASP A 126 -2.94 -18.10 9.92
CA ASP A 126 -3.93 -17.04 9.63
C ASP A 126 -3.69 -15.77 10.41
N VAL A 127 -3.23 -15.90 11.66
CA VAL A 127 -2.82 -14.76 12.49
C VAL A 127 -1.57 -14.11 11.89
N LEU A 128 -0.61 -14.93 11.46
CA LEU A 128 0.67 -14.48 10.89
C LEU A 128 0.65 -14.34 9.36
N ARG A 129 -0.52 -14.27 8.72
CA ARG A 129 -0.67 -14.33 7.25
C ARG A 129 0.13 -13.26 6.49
N GLU A 130 0.39 -12.11 7.10
CA GLU A 130 1.15 -11.01 6.48
C GLU A 130 2.66 -11.24 6.55
N TYR A 131 3.09 -12.12 7.47
CA TYR A 131 4.48 -12.51 7.68
C TYR A 131 4.78 -13.91 7.14
N SER A 132 3.82 -14.57 6.50
CA SER A 132 3.97 -15.97 6.08
C SER A 132 5.11 -16.21 5.09
N MET A 133 5.55 -15.17 4.36
CA MET A 133 6.74 -15.24 3.50
C MET A 133 8.05 -15.47 4.27
N LEU A 134 8.07 -15.24 5.60
CA LEU A 134 9.23 -15.52 6.46
C LEU A 134 9.46 -17.02 6.70
N PHE A 135 8.41 -17.83 6.59
CA PHE A 135 8.41 -19.26 6.96
C PHE A 135 7.64 -20.11 5.95
N LEU A 136 7.57 -19.67 4.70
CA LEU A 136 6.84 -20.36 3.65
C LEU A 136 7.62 -21.59 3.18
N ASP A 137 6.99 -22.77 3.28
CA ASP A 137 7.54 -23.99 2.68
C ASP A 137 7.45 -23.90 1.14
N LYS A 138 8.61 -23.77 0.48
CA LYS A 138 8.72 -23.65 -0.97
C LYS A 138 8.32 -24.92 -1.72
N SER A 139 8.32 -26.08 -1.06
CA SER A 139 7.93 -27.36 -1.67
C SER A 139 6.41 -27.50 -1.77
N GLN A 140 5.67 -26.70 -1.00
CA GLN A 140 4.22 -26.75 -0.92
C GLN A 140 3.57 -25.66 -1.76
N LYS A 141 2.27 -25.85 -2.04
CA LYS A 141 1.44 -24.82 -2.65
C LYS A 141 1.35 -23.62 -1.70
N ILE A 142 1.37 -22.41 -2.28
CA ILE A 142 1.17 -21.17 -1.52
C ILE A 142 -0.14 -21.27 -0.70
N PRO A 143 -0.08 -21.07 0.63
CA PRO A 143 -1.24 -21.12 1.50
C PRO A 143 -2.39 -20.23 1.01
N GLY A 144 -3.63 -20.69 1.17
CA GLY A 144 -4.80 -20.00 0.62
C GLY A 144 -4.98 -18.56 1.12
N ASN A 145 -4.65 -18.30 2.39
CA ASN A 145 -4.70 -16.97 3.00
C ASN A 145 -3.66 -16.01 2.38
N LEU A 146 -2.42 -16.45 2.23
CA LEU A 146 -1.36 -15.69 1.57
C LEU A 146 -1.66 -15.50 0.08
N ARG A 147 -2.16 -16.53 -0.60
CA ARG A 147 -2.58 -16.46 -2.00
C ARG A 147 -3.65 -15.38 -2.21
N LYS A 148 -4.64 -15.25 -1.31
CA LYS A 148 -5.65 -14.18 -1.37
C LYS A 148 -5.02 -12.79 -1.30
N ILE A 149 -4.04 -12.59 -0.41
CA ILE A 149 -3.30 -11.31 -0.31
C ILE A 149 -2.54 -11.04 -1.60
N MET A 150 -1.84 -12.02 -2.15
CA MET A 150 -1.07 -11.87 -3.38
C MET A 150 -1.96 -11.54 -4.59
N ILE A 151 -3.15 -12.14 -4.68
CA ILE A 151 -4.15 -11.83 -5.71
C ILE A 151 -4.65 -10.39 -5.54
N ALA A 152 -5.07 -10.01 -4.33
CA ALA A 152 -5.53 -8.65 -4.04
C ALA A 152 -4.44 -7.58 -4.29
N ALA A 153 -3.18 -7.95 -4.08
CA ALA A 153 -2.03 -7.11 -4.38
C ALA A 153 -1.69 -7.04 -5.88
N GLY A 154 -2.30 -7.89 -6.73
CA GLY A 154 -1.93 -8.03 -8.15
C GLY A 154 -0.49 -8.52 -8.33
N ALA A 155 -0.01 -9.35 -7.41
CA ALA A 155 1.39 -9.79 -7.34
C ALA A 155 1.57 -11.31 -7.38
N LEU A 156 0.47 -12.09 -7.48
CA LEU A 156 0.52 -13.55 -7.40
C LEU A 156 1.47 -14.17 -8.43
N GLU A 157 1.32 -13.83 -9.71
CA GLU A 157 2.12 -14.42 -10.80
C GLU A 157 3.61 -14.12 -10.60
N ASN A 158 3.95 -12.84 -10.42
CA ASN A 158 5.33 -12.42 -10.18
C ASN A 158 5.93 -13.09 -8.94
N ILE A 159 5.17 -13.19 -7.84
CA ILE A 159 5.67 -13.86 -6.65
C ILE A 159 5.85 -15.36 -6.91
N GLN A 160 4.88 -16.04 -7.54
CA GLN A 160 4.98 -17.47 -7.87
C GLN A 160 6.21 -17.78 -8.73
N GLU A 161 6.50 -16.96 -9.74
CA GLU A 161 7.68 -17.12 -10.61
C GLU A 161 9.00 -16.94 -9.87
N ASN A 162 9.04 -16.05 -8.87
CA ASN A 162 10.28 -15.66 -8.19
C ASN A 162 10.45 -16.24 -6.79
N ILE A 163 9.48 -17.00 -6.28
CA ILE A 163 9.47 -17.51 -4.90
C ILE A 163 10.64 -18.44 -4.60
N SER A 164 11.03 -19.25 -5.59
CA SER A 164 12.15 -20.19 -5.50
C SER A 164 13.46 -19.45 -5.18
N LYS A 165 13.64 -18.25 -5.77
CA LYS A 165 14.83 -17.39 -5.63
C LYS A 165 14.84 -16.59 -4.32
N LYS A 166 13.74 -16.52 -3.57
CA LYS A 166 13.67 -15.72 -2.33
C LYS A 166 14.41 -16.42 -1.19
N ASN A 167 15.17 -15.68 -0.40
CA ASN A 167 15.69 -16.19 0.86
C ASN A 167 14.57 -16.20 1.91
N ILE A 168 14.27 -17.36 2.47
CA ILE A 168 13.24 -17.55 3.50
C ILE A 168 13.96 -17.85 4.81
N PRO A 169 13.87 -16.96 5.82
CA PRO A 169 14.72 -17.03 7.01
C PRO A 169 14.39 -18.19 7.95
N PHE A 170 13.16 -18.71 7.94
CA PHE A 170 12.74 -19.82 8.78
C PHE A 170 12.27 -21.00 7.93
N LYS A 171 12.53 -22.21 8.40
CA LYS A 171 12.17 -23.45 7.68
C LYS A 171 10.66 -23.59 7.52
N ASP A 172 9.93 -23.33 8.60
CA ASP A 172 8.48 -23.42 8.69
C ASP A 172 7.96 -22.55 9.84
N ILE A 173 6.64 -22.53 10.04
CA ILE A 173 6.03 -21.72 11.09
C ILE A 173 6.51 -22.13 12.49
N ASN A 174 6.76 -23.42 12.73
CA ASN A 174 7.17 -23.88 14.06
C ASN A 174 8.57 -23.36 14.40
N ASP A 175 9.50 -23.40 13.45
CA ASP A 175 10.84 -22.78 13.57
C ASP A 175 10.75 -21.28 13.91
N PHE A 176 9.82 -20.56 13.26
CA PHE A 176 9.54 -19.16 13.61
C PHE A 176 8.95 -18.98 15.02
N ILE A 177 8.02 -19.85 15.45
CA ILE A 177 7.42 -19.80 16.80
C ILE A 177 8.47 -20.08 17.89
N GLU A 178 9.33 -21.06 17.69
CA GLU A 178 10.46 -21.34 18.58
C GLU A 178 11.37 -20.11 18.70
N HIS A 179 11.68 -19.47 17.56
CA HIS A 179 12.46 -18.22 17.53
C HIS A 179 11.77 -17.03 18.23
N CYS A 180 10.45 -17.08 18.45
CA CYS A 180 9.72 -16.09 19.24
C CYS A 180 9.86 -16.30 20.76
N ASN A 181 10.33 -17.47 21.20
CA ASN A 181 10.36 -17.93 22.60
C ASN A 181 8.96 -17.98 23.25
N LEU A 182 7.94 -18.42 22.50
CA LEU A 182 6.61 -18.66 23.04
C LEU A 182 6.59 -20.07 23.64
N LYS A 183 6.40 -20.19 24.96
CA LYS A 183 6.26 -21.46 25.69
C LYS A 183 4.81 -21.68 26.08
#